data_AF-A0A9W8A5N6-F1
#
_entry.id   AF-A0A9W8A5N6-F1
#
_cell.length_a   1.000
_cell.length_b   1.000
_cell.length_c   1.000
_cell.angle_alpha   90.00
_cell.angle_beta   90.00
_cell.angle_gamma   90.00
#
_symmetry.space_group_name_H-M   'P 1'
#
loop_
_entity.id
_entity.type
_entity.pdbx_description
1 polymer ?
#
loop_
_entity_poly.entity_id
_entity_poly.type
_entity_poly.pdbx_seq_one_letter_code
_entity_poly.pdbx_strand_id
1 'polypeptide(L)'
;MAEEVDVEKQHQIDERLGFHRYQEGPEKLGWLVNIQPTTVSSVDKKSTRSAVDLYFLEEDGEYFKCTLAYDPYFYVICKPGTESDVDEYLRRKFERVIQNVVKVQKTDLHQPNHLVEPPRTLLKLMFRNTQEQMQVRRELEPIIRKNKARAQVMDTYTTMLSSRPGGSGARILDPMDCISDMREYDVPYYVRVTIDNSESPHTPESF
;
A
#
# COMPACT_ATOMS: atom_id res chain seq x y z
N MET A 1 11.47 1.60 20.40
CA MET A 1 12.12 2.39 21.48
C MET A 1 12.59 3.75 21.00
N ALA A 2 13.50 3.87 20.00
CA ALA A 2 13.95 5.19 19.56
C ALA A 2 12.84 6.04 18.90
N GLU A 3 12.06 5.47 17.96
CA GLU A 3 10.92 6.17 17.34
C GLU A 3 9.82 6.52 18.35
N GLU A 4 9.53 5.62 19.30
CA GLU A 4 8.51 5.85 20.33
C GLU A 4 8.88 7.02 21.27
N VAL A 5 10.16 7.13 21.62
CA VAL A 5 10.67 8.26 22.41
C VAL A 5 10.59 9.58 21.62
N ASP A 6 10.68 9.52 20.29
CA ASP A 6 10.57 10.70 19.43
C ASP A 6 9.11 11.16 19.28
N VAL A 7 8.18 10.23 19.09
CA VAL A 7 6.74 10.51 19.01
C VAL A 7 6.21 11.12 20.31
N GLU A 8 6.62 10.60 21.47
CA GLU A 8 6.22 11.14 22.76
C GLU A 8 6.76 12.56 22.99
N LYS A 9 8.01 12.82 22.58
CA LYS A 9 8.57 14.18 22.63
C LYS A 9 7.80 15.13 21.72
N GLN A 10 7.48 14.70 20.50
CA GLN A 10 6.67 15.50 19.58
C GLN A 10 5.31 15.82 20.19
N HIS A 11 4.67 14.84 20.84
CA HIS A 11 3.40 15.06 21.53
C HIS A 11 3.50 16.13 22.63
N GLN A 12 4.55 16.08 23.45
CA GLN A 12 4.78 17.08 24.50
C GLN A 12 5.07 18.48 23.95
N ILE A 13 5.74 18.56 22.79
CA ILE A 13 5.96 19.84 22.10
C ILE A 13 4.63 20.38 21.56
N ASP A 14 3.84 19.53 20.91
CA ASP A 14 2.54 19.90 20.36
C ASP A 14 1.59 20.41 21.45
N GLU A 15 1.51 19.74 22.60
CA GLU A 15 0.70 20.19 23.74
C GLU A 15 1.15 21.54 24.28
N ARG A 16 2.46 21.81 24.33
CA ARG A 16 2.99 23.13 24.74
C ARG A 16 2.68 24.23 23.73
N LEU A 17 2.48 23.87 22.47
CA LEU A 17 2.06 24.77 21.40
C LEU A 17 0.52 24.92 21.31
N GLY A 18 -0.23 24.26 22.20
CA GLY A 18 -1.70 24.30 22.25
C GLY A 18 -2.39 23.23 21.41
N PHE A 19 -1.66 22.36 20.70
CA PHE A 19 -2.22 21.28 19.91
C PHE A 19 -2.54 20.06 20.78
N HIS A 20 -3.64 20.16 21.54
CA HIS A 20 -4.14 19.05 22.34
C HIS A 20 -4.75 17.96 21.46
N ARG A 21 -4.44 16.69 21.77
CA ARG A 21 -5.01 15.56 21.05
C ARG A 21 -6.49 15.39 21.41
N TYR A 22 -7.36 15.64 20.45
CA TYR A 22 -8.78 15.38 20.53
C TYR A 22 -9.05 13.89 20.27
N GLN A 23 -9.63 13.20 21.26
CA GLN A 23 -9.89 11.74 21.18
C GLN A 23 -11.37 11.41 21.40
N GLU A 24 -12.04 12.14 22.30
CA GLU A 24 -13.43 11.87 22.70
C GLU A 24 -14.18 13.20 22.84
N GLY A 25 -15.46 13.20 22.46
CA GLY A 25 -16.33 14.38 22.53
C GLY A 25 -17.25 14.49 21.31
N PRO A 26 -18.03 15.59 21.20
CA PRO A 26 -18.87 15.86 20.04
C PRO A 26 -18.02 16.08 18.78
N GLU A 27 -18.63 16.03 17.60
CA GLU A 27 -17.94 16.41 16.37
C GLU A 27 -17.41 17.84 16.47
N LYS A 28 -16.17 18.03 16.05
CA LYS A 28 -15.45 19.30 16.16
C LYS A 28 -15.06 19.79 14.77
N LEU A 29 -15.47 21.00 14.43
CA LEU A 29 -15.13 21.63 13.15
C LEU A 29 -13.82 22.38 13.28
N GLY A 30 -12.92 22.21 12.31
CA GLY A 30 -11.68 22.96 12.23
C GLY A 30 -11.08 22.94 10.84
N TRP A 31 -10.21 23.92 10.55
CA TRP A 31 -9.45 24.00 9.31
C TRP A 31 -8.14 23.23 9.44
N LEU A 32 -7.92 22.26 8.56
CA LEU A 32 -6.69 21.48 8.53
C LEU A 32 -5.52 22.36 8.11
N VAL A 33 -4.55 22.57 9.01
CA VAL A 33 -3.37 23.42 8.78
C VAL A 33 -2.09 22.63 8.52
N ASN A 34 -1.99 21.40 9.04
CA ASN A 34 -0.80 20.55 8.85
C ASN A 34 -1.15 19.06 9.00
N ILE A 35 -0.31 18.21 8.41
CA ILE A 35 -0.38 16.75 8.48
C ILE A 35 1.02 16.22 8.71
N GLN A 36 1.20 15.36 9.71
CA GLN A 36 2.50 14.74 9.99
C GLN A 36 2.36 13.21 10.16
N PRO A 37 3.19 12.39 9.51
CA PRO A 37 3.27 10.97 9.80
C PRO A 37 3.67 10.73 11.25
N THR A 38 2.99 9.80 11.90
CA THR A 38 3.25 9.38 13.27
C THR A 38 3.04 7.87 13.41
N THR A 39 3.30 7.34 14.60
CA THR A 39 3.04 5.94 14.92
C THR A 39 2.28 5.84 16.23
N VAL A 40 1.29 4.94 16.27
CA VAL A 40 0.51 4.65 17.48
C VAL A 40 0.86 3.25 17.97
N SER A 41 1.21 3.13 19.25
CA SER A 41 1.47 1.83 19.89
C SER A 41 0.17 1.06 20.08
N SER A 42 0.20 -0.24 19.76
CA SER A 42 -0.90 -1.18 20.08
C SER A 42 -1.08 -1.32 21.59
N VAL A 43 -2.27 -1.77 22.02
CA VAL A 43 -2.64 -1.98 23.43
C VAL A 43 -1.66 -2.89 24.17
N ASP A 44 -1.10 -3.87 23.47
CA ASP A 44 -0.11 -4.81 24.00
C ASP A 44 1.34 -4.27 23.96
N LYS A 45 1.56 -3.06 23.42
CA LYS A 45 2.86 -2.39 23.20
C LYS A 45 3.89 -3.21 22.43
N LYS A 46 3.47 -4.29 21.76
CA LYS A 46 4.35 -5.17 20.98
C LYS A 46 4.42 -4.80 19.51
N SER A 47 3.44 -4.04 19.02
CA SER A 47 3.36 -3.60 17.64
C SER A 47 2.99 -2.12 17.55
N THR A 48 3.48 -1.47 16.50
CA THR A 48 3.15 -0.09 16.16
C THR A 48 2.35 -0.07 14.88
N ARG A 49 1.37 0.84 14.81
CA ARG A 49 0.60 1.14 13.60
C ARG A 49 1.01 2.50 13.07
N SER A 50 1.10 2.62 11.74
CA SER A 50 1.26 3.93 11.12
C SER A 50 -0.04 4.72 11.26
N ALA A 51 0.13 6.02 11.51
CA ALA A 51 -0.96 6.97 11.62
C ALA A 51 -0.49 8.35 11.12
N VAL A 52 -1.42 9.27 10.94
CA VAL A 52 -1.10 10.68 10.70
C VAL A 52 -1.71 11.53 11.80
N ASP A 53 -0.94 12.49 12.31
CA ASP A 53 -1.45 13.57 13.13
C ASP A 53 -1.94 14.69 12.19
N LEU A 54 -3.21 15.04 12.34
CA LEU A 54 -3.93 16.09 11.63
C LEU A 54 -4.07 17.28 12.57
N TYR A 55 -3.51 18.43 12.19
CA TYR A 55 -3.50 19.63 13.00
C TYR A 55 -4.57 20.60 12.49
N PHE A 56 -5.42 21.09 13.39
CA PHE A 56 -6.57 21.92 13.06
C PHE A 56 -6.54 23.25 13.82
N LEU A 57 -7.07 24.28 13.16
CA LEU A 57 -7.42 25.57 13.75
C LEU A 57 -8.96 25.66 13.88
N GLU A 58 -9.45 26.16 14.99
CA GLU A 58 -10.88 26.36 15.27
C GLU A 58 -11.36 27.79 14.97
N GLU A 59 -12.68 27.97 14.91
CA GLU A 59 -13.32 29.29 14.73
C GLU A 59 -12.99 30.28 15.84
N ASP A 60 -12.79 29.80 17.06
CA ASP A 60 -12.43 30.61 18.23
C ASP A 60 -10.93 30.94 18.32
N GLY A 61 -10.13 30.41 17.40
CA GLY A 61 -8.68 30.60 17.36
C GLY A 61 -7.89 29.58 18.17
N GLU A 62 -8.56 28.60 18.80
CA GLU A 62 -7.90 27.49 19.46
C GLU A 62 -7.38 26.46 18.45
N TYR A 63 -6.43 25.64 18.90
CA TYR A 63 -5.85 24.57 18.12
C TYR A 63 -6.21 23.22 18.72
N PHE A 64 -6.39 22.23 17.85
CA PHE A 64 -6.46 20.84 18.27
C PHE A 64 -5.78 19.95 17.24
N LYS A 65 -5.48 18.71 17.63
CA LYS A 65 -5.03 17.68 16.69
C LYS A 65 -5.81 16.39 16.84
N CYS A 66 -5.94 15.66 15.75
CA CYS A 66 -6.53 14.32 15.72
C CYS A 66 -5.52 13.34 15.13
N THR A 67 -5.51 12.11 15.63
CA THR A 67 -4.64 11.06 15.09
C THR A 67 -5.49 10.07 14.30
N LEU A 68 -5.20 9.91 13.00
CA LEU A 68 -5.86 8.96 12.12
C LEU A 68 -4.94 7.79 11.82
N ALA A 69 -5.27 6.61 12.34
CA ALA A 69 -4.58 5.37 12.00
C ALA A 69 -5.03 4.87 10.61
N TYR A 70 -4.07 4.53 9.75
CA TYR A 70 -4.35 4.07 8.40
C TYR A 70 -3.33 3.01 7.97
N ASP A 71 -3.80 1.88 7.44
CA ASP A 71 -2.93 0.77 7.07
C ASP A 71 -2.22 1.08 5.73
N PRO A 72 -0.88 1.18 5.70
CA PRO A 72 -0.14 1.33 4.45
C PRO A 72 -0.41 0.15 3.51
N TYR A 73 -0.40 0.41 2.21
CA TYR A 73 -0.52 -0.65 1.21
C TYR A 73 0.21 -0.34 -0.09
N PHE A 74 0.43 -1.39 -0.88
CA PHE A 74 0.78 -1.29 -2.29
C PHE A 74 0.17 -2.47 -3.05
N TYR A 75 0.22 -2.41 -4.38
CA TYR A 75 -0.36 -3.45 -5.23
C TYR A 75 0.72 -4.33 -5.85
N VAL A 76 0.42 -5.61 -6.00
CA VAL A 76 1.21 -6.58 -6.75
C VAL A 76 0.43 -7.03 -7.97
N ILE A 77 1.10 -7.00 -9.13
CA ILE A 77 0.60 -7.54 -10.39
C ILE A 77 1.10 -8.98 -10.52
N CYS A 78 0.20 -9.88 -10.88
CA CYS A 78 0.49 -11.29 -11.12
C CYS A 78 0.23 -11.63 -12.59
N LYS A 79 0.69 -12.81 -13.03
CA LYS A 79 0.26 -13.38 -14.31
C LYS A 79 -1.23 -13.75 -14.23
N PRO A 80 -2.02 -13.52 -15.30
CA PRO A 80 -3.44 -13.85 -15.29
C PRO A 80 -3.70 -15.31 -14.93
N GLY A 81 -4.65 -15.54 -14.01
CA GLY A 81 -5.04 -16.88 -13.56
C GLY A 81 -4.15 -17.47 -12.46
N THR A 82 -3.13 -16.75 -12.00
CA THR A 82 -2.22 -17.19 -10.92
C THR A 82 -2.42 -16.43 -9.61
N GLU A 83 -3.39 -15.52 -9.56
CA GLU A 83 -3.59 -14.59 -8.46
C GLU A 83 -3.90 -15.30 -7.14
N SER A 84 -4.61 -16.43 -7.17
CA SER A 84 -4.90 -17.22 -5.97
C SER A 84 -3.64 -17.89 -5.41
N ASP A 85 -2.81 -18.46 -6.28
CA ASP A 85 -1.59 -19.15 -5.85
C ASP A 85 -0.56 -18.15 -5.30
N VAL A 86 -0.47 -16.96 -5.92
CA VAL A 86 0.39 -15.87 -5.45
C VAL A 86 -0.11 -15.30 -4.12
N ASP A 87 -1.43 -15.12 -3.95
CA ASP A 87 -2.04 -14.69 -2.68
C ASP A 87 -1.68 -15.64 -1.54
N GLU A 88 -1.90 -16.95 -1.71
CA GLU A 88 -1.51 -17.96 -0.72
C GLU A 88 -0.01 -17.94 -0.42
N TYR A 89 0.82 -17.86 -1.46
CA TYR A 89 2.27 -17.78 -1.31
C TYR A 89 2.70 -16.56 -0.50
N LEU A 90 2.17 -15.37 -0.80
CA LEU A 90 2.52 -14.13 -0.12
C LEU A 90 2.08 -14.16 1.35
N ARG A 91 0.86 -14.66 1.62
CA ARG A 91 0.36 -14.82 2.99
C ARG A 91 1.22 -15.76 3.80
N ARG A 92 1.66 -16.88 3.22
CA ARG A 92 2.52 -17.86 3.89
C ARG A 92 3.94 -17.33 4.10
N LYS A 93 4.52 -16.66 3.10
CA LYS A 93 5.89 -16.13 3.17
C LYS A 93 6.02 -14.97 4.15
N PHE A 94 5.01 -14.11 4.20
CA PHE A 94 5.02 -12.87 4.99
C PHE A 94 3.96 -12.86 6.10
N GLU A 95 3.63 -14.03 6.66
CA GLU A 95 2.56 -14.22 7.65
C GLU A 95 2.66 -13.25 8.85
N ARG A 96 3.87 -12.90 9.25
CA ARG A 96 4.12 -12.00 10.40
C ARG A 96 4.11 -10.51 10.05
N VAL A 97 4.11 -10.17 8.77
CA VAL A 97 4.36 -8.81 8.26
C VAL A 97 3.15 -8.29 7.47
N ILE A 98 2.58 -9.11 6.59
CA ILE A 98 1.35 -8.75 5.86
C ILE A 98 0.16 -8.91 6.80
N GLN A 99 -0.57 -7.82 7.02
CA GLN A 99 -1.80 -7.82 7.80
C GLN A 99 -2.96 -8.41 7.00
N ASN A 100 -3.06 -8.05 5.72
CA ASN A 100 -4.09 -8.58 4.83
C ASN A 100 -3.70 -8.51 3.36
N VAL A 101 -4.32 -9.34 2.53
CA VAL A 101 -4.24 -9.31 1.06
C VAL A 101 -5.66 -9.26 0.49
N VAL A 102 -5.95 -8.29 -0.38
CA VAL A 102 -7.27 -8.17 -1.00
C VAL A 102 -7.13 -8.17 -2.51
N LYS A 103 -7.93 -8.99 -3.20
CA LYS A 103 -8.02 -8.95 -4.67
C LYS A 103 -8.85 -7.73 -5.07
N VAL A 104 -8.28 -6.84 -5.87
CA VAL A 104 -8.90 -5.60 -6.34
C VAL A 104 -8.82 -5.57 -7.87
N GLN A 105 -9.90 -5.16 -8.54
CA GLN A 105 -9.86 -4.93 -9.97
C GLN A 105 -9.55 -3.46 -10.24
N LYS A 106 -8.50 -3.19 -11.01
CA LYS A 106 -8.13 -1.83 -11.43
C LYS A 106 -7.82 -1.79 -12.92
N THR A 107 -8.20 -0.71 -13.58
CA THR A 107 -7.87 -0.45 -14.99
C THR A 107 -6.41 0.02 -15.09
N ASP A 108 -5.62 -0.59 -15.98
CA ASP A 108 -4.25 -0.15 -16.27
C ASP A 108 -4.26 0.76 -17.50
N LEU A 109 -4.22 2.08 -17.30
CA LEU A 109 -4.21 3.06 -18.40
C LEU A 109 -3.00 2.92 -19.34
N HIS A 110 -1.92 2.28 -18.90
CA HIS A 110 -0.74 2.06 -19.75
C HIS A 110 -0.90 0.88 -20.70
N GLN A 111 -1.97 0.09 -20.56
CA GLN A 111 -2.26 -1.02 -21.46
C GLN A 111 -2.82 -0.49 -22.80
N PRO A 112 -2.33 -0.99 -23.95
CA PRO A 112 -2.99 -0.71 -25.23
C PRO A 112 -4.43 -1.24 -25.16
N ASN A 113 -5.41 -0.47 -25.65
CA ASN A 113 -6.84 -0.80 -25.58
C ASN A 113 -7.46 -0.88 -24.17
N HIS A 114 -6.90 -0.18 -23.17
CA HIS A 114 -7.47 -0.09 -21.81
C HIS A 114 -8.92 0.41 -21.71
N LEU A 115 -9.48 1.00 -22.78
CA LEU A 115 -10.90 1.38 -22.88
C LEU A 115 -11.84 0.20 -23.15
N VAL A 116 -11.32 -0.90 -23.68
CA VAL A 116 -12.09 -2.08 -24.13
C VAL A 116 -11.71 -3.32 -23.33
N GLU A 117 -10.48 -3.37 -22.82
CA GLU A 117 -9.99 -4.51 -22.06
C GLU A 117 -10.53 -4.52 -20.62
N PRO A 118 -10.83 -5.71 -20.06
CA PRO A 118 -11.33 -5.81 -18.70
C PRO A 118 -10.29 -5.33 -17.69
N PRO A 119 -10.72 -4.77 -16.55
CA PRO A 119 -9.81 -4.35 -15.50
C PRO A 119 -8.96 -5.52 -15.02
N ARG A 120 -7.70 -5.24 -14.68
CA ARG A 120 -6.73 -6.24 -14.21
C ARG A 120 -6.99 -6.55 -12.74
N THR A 121 -6.89 -7.82 -12.38
CA THR A 121 -6.89 -8.23 -10.98
C THR A 121 -5.52 -7.98 -10.36
N LEU A 122 -5.49 -7.16 -9.31
CA LEU A 122 -4.32 -6.83 -8.51
C LEU A 122 -4.47 -7.39 -7.11
N LEU A 123 -3.35 -7.69 -6.45
CA LEU A 123 -3.32 -8.02 -5.03
C LEU A 123 -2.94 -6.77 -4.25
N LYS A 124 -3.85 -6.23 -3.44
CA LYS A 124 -3.61 -5.14 -2.47
C LYS A 124 -3.03 -5.74 -1.20
N LEU A 125 -1.75 -5.47 -0.91
CA LEU A 125 -1.07 -5.94 0.30
C LEU A 125 -1.14 -4.83 1.34
N MET A 126 -1.71 -5.12 2.50
CA MET A 126 -1.89 -4.18 3.60
C MET A 126 -0.95 -4.51 4.76
N PHE A 127 -0.38 -3.49 5.39
CA PHE A 127 0.63 -3.59 6.44
C PHE A 127 0.19 -2.80 7.67
N ARG A 128 0.77 -3.09 8.84
CA ARG A 128 0.46 -2.30 10.05
C ARG A 128 1.21 -0.98 10.04
N ASN A 129 2.43 -0.98 9.52
CA ASN A 129 3.28 0.21 9.46
C ASN A 129 4.15 0.26 8.18
N THR A 130 4.73 1.43 7.92
CA THR A 130 5.55 1.69 6.73
C THR A 130 6.86 0.91 6.71
N GLN A 131 7.39 0.52 7.87
CA GLN A 131 8.60 -0.30 7.95
C GLN A 131 8.35 -1.72 7.42
N GLU A 132 7.25 -2.34 7.84
CA GLU A 132 6.78 -3.64 7.34
C GLU A 132 6.54 -3.61 5.83
N GLN A 133 5.88 -2.55 5.34
CA GLN A 133 5.68 -2.32 3.90
C GLN A 133 7.01 -2.25 3.15
N MET A 134 7.98 -1.49 3.66
CA MET A 134 9.31 -1.35 3.08
C MET A 134 10.11 -2.65 3.10
N GLN A 135 9.95 -3.47 4.14
CA GLN A 135 10.57 -4.79 4.23
C GLN A 135 10.10 -5.68 3.08
N VAL A 136 8.78 -5.84 2.90
CA VAL A 136 8.24 -6.69 1.83
C VAL A 136 8.61 -6.16 0.45
N ARG A 137 8.61 -4.83 0.26
CA ARG A 137 9.11 -4.21 -0.98
C ARG A 137 10.54 -4.65 -1.30
N ARG A 138 11.47 -4.51 -0.34
CA ARG A 138 12.89 -4.88 -0.53
C ARG A 138 13.08 -6.34 -0.91
N GLU A 139 12.22 -7.23 -0.40
CA GLU A 139 12.26 -8.66 -0.72
C GLU A 139 11.64 -8.99 -2.09
N LEU A 140 10.57 -8.30 -2.48
CA LEU A 140 9.88 -8.54 -3.76
C LEU A 140 10.60 -7.90 -4.95
N GLU A 141 11.26 -6.76 -4.76
CA GLU A 141 11.93 -6.02 -5.84
C GLU A 141 12.97 -6.85 -6.64
N PRO A 142 13.89 -7.61 -6.03
CA PRO A 142 14.81 -8.46 -6.79
C PRO A 142 14.10 -9.62 -7.51
N ILE A 143 13.02 -10.15 -6.94
CA ILE A 143 12.21 -11.23 -7.55
C ILE A 143 11.56 -10.71 -8.83
N ILE A 144 10.89 -9.56 -8.74
CA ILE A 144 10.24 -8.89 -9.86
C ILE A 144 11.27 -8.55 -10.94
N ARG A 145 12.43 -8.01 -10.57
CA ARG A 145 13.51 -7.70 -11.53
C ARG A 145 13.97 -8.95 -12.29
N LYS A 146 14.17 -10.07 -11.59
CA LYS A 146 14.53 -11.35 -12.21
C LYS A 146 13.43 -11.88 -13.13
N ASN A 147 12.17 -11.79 -12.71
CA ASN A 147 11.02 -12.25 -13.49
C ASN A 147 10.83 -11.42 -14.75
N LYS A 148 10.97 -10.09 -14.67
CA LYS A 148 10.93 -9.18 -15.83
C LYS A 148 12.05 -9.50 -16.83
N ALA A 149 13.28 -9.69 -16.37
CA ALA A 149 14.39 -10.06 -17.25
C ALA A 149 14.15 -11.40 -17.96
N ARG A 150 13.63 -12.41 -17.25
CA ARG A 150 13.27 -13.72 -17.83
C ARG A 150 12.15 -13.61 -18.86
N ALA A 151 11.12 -12.81 -18.58
CA ALA A 151 10.01 -12.57 -19.50
C ALA A 151 10.49 -11.93 -20.80
N GLN A 152 11.35 -10.91 -20.72
CA GLN A 152 11.93 -10.26 -21.91
C GLN A 152 12.72 -11.24 -22.80
N VAL A 153 13.54 -12.11 -22.20
CA VAL A 153 14.30 -13.13 -22.95
C VAL A 153 13.34 -14.14 -23.61
N MET A 154 12.31 -14.59 -22.89
CA MET A 154 11.32 -15.51 -23.44
C MET A 154 10.52 -14.88 -24.57
N ASP A 155 10.08 -13.64 -24.42
CA ASP A 155 9.34 -12.92 -25.45
C ASP A 155 10.20 -12.76 -26.71
N THR A 156 11.48 -12.37 -26.55
CA THR A 156 12.42 -12.26 -27.67
C THR A 156 12.61 -13.60 -28.39
N TYR A 157 12.78 -14.69 -27.64
CA TYR A 157 12.92 -16.03 -28.20
C TYR A 157 11.63 -16.52 -28.87
N THR A 158 10.47 -16.22 -28.27
CA THR A 158 9.15 -16.59 -28.79
C THR A 158 8.79 -15.78 -30.04
N THR A 159 9.17 -14.51 -30.13
CA THR A 159 9.05 -13.71 -31.36
C THR A 159 9.93 -14.24 -32.48
N MET A 160 11.09 -14.83 -32.16
CA MET A 160 11.92 -15.53 -33.16
C MET A 160 11.35 -16.91 -33.54
N LEU A 161 10.67 -17.60 -32.62
CA LEU A 161 10.11 -18.94 -32.79
C LEU A 161 8.66 -19.00 -33.26
N SER A 162 7.92 -17.90 -33.21
CA SER A 162 6.54 -17.80 -33.71
C SER A 162 6.41 -18.06 -35.22
N SER A 163 7.53 -18.35 -35.89
CA SER A 163 7.61 -19.03 -37.18
C SER A 163 7.30 -20.55 -37.14
N ARG A 164 7.00 -21.15 -35.98
CA ARG A 164 6.60 -22.57 -35.87
C ARG A 164 5.54 -22.80 -34.79
N PRO A 165 4.40 -23.44 -35.11
CA PRO A 165 3.36 -23.75 -34.14
C PRO A 165 3.67 -25.06 -33.41
N GLY A 166 3.64 -25.04 -32.08
CA GLY A 166 3.51 -26.27 -31.29
C GLY A 166 4.20 -26.24 -29.93
N GLY A 167 3.41 -26.24 -28.85
CA GLY A 167 3.86 -26.71 -27.54
C GLY A 167 3.33 -25.96 -26.33
N SER A 168 2.03 -26.03 -26.03
CA SER A 168 1.48 -25.55 -24.75
C SER A 168 1.27 -26.72 -23.77
N GLY A 169 2.34 -27.12 -23.09
CA GLY A 169 2.23 -27.94 -21.87
C GLY A 169 2.06 -27.04 -20.66
N ALA A 170 0.99 -27.24 -19.88
CA ALA A 170 0.75 -26.52 -18.63
C ALA A 170 1.87 -26.83 -17.63
N ARG A 171 2.90 -25.97 -17.60
CA ARG A 171 3.91 -26.01 -16.55
C ARG A 171 3.26 -25.55 -15.25
N ILE A 172 3.41 -26.34 -14.19
CA ILE A 172 3.20 -25.86 -12.81
C ILE A 172 4.19 -24.70 -12.64
N LEU A 173 3.68 -23.47 -12.68
CA LEU A 173 4.49 -22.28 -12.46
C LEU A 173 4.67 -22.10 -10.95
N ASP A 174 5.90 -21.86 -10.52
CA ASP A 174 6.17 -21.45 -9.14
C ASP A 174 5.45 -20.10 -8.90
N PRO A 175 4.60 -19.96 -7.86
CA PRO A 175 3.92 -18.70 -7.55
C PRO A 175 4.89 -17.51 -7.45
N MET A 176 6.13 -17.74 -7.00
CA MET A 176 7.17 -16.70 -6.95
C MET A 176 7.55 -16.16 -8.35
N ASP A 177 7.52 -17.01 -9.38
CA ASP A 177 7.79 -16.66 -10.78
C ASP A 177 6.58 -16.01 -11.49
N CYS A 178 5.42 -15.99 -10.82
CA CYS A 178 4.19 -15.40 -11.33
C CYS A 178 4.02 -13.92 -10.93
N ILE A 179 4.84 -13.43 -10.00
CA ILE A 179 4.88 -12.02 -9.60
C ILE A 179 5.54 -11.22 -10.73
N SER A 180 4.78 -10.33 -11.38
CA SER A 180 5.23 -9.58 -12.57
C SER A 180 5.66 -8.15 -12.26
N ASP A 181 4.95 -7.45 -11.37
CA ASP A 181 5.26 -6.07 -10.99
C ASP A 181 4.69 -5.67 -9.63
N MET A 182 5.08 -4.49 -9.15
CA MET A 182 4.46 -3.79 -8.03
C MET A 182 4.06 -2.37 -8.43
N ARG A 183 2.94 -1.88 -7.91
CA ARG A 183 2.41 -0.53 -8.17
C ARG A 183 2.15 0.22 -6.88
N GLU A 184 2.31 1.53 -6.96
CA GLU A 184 2.05 2.48 -5.87
C GLU A 184 2.80 2.16 -4.56
N TYR A 185 4.00 1.57 -4.69
CA TYR A 185 4.86 1.14 -3.59
C TYR A 185 5.80 2.25 -3.06
N ASP A 186 5.80 3.40 -3.73
CA ASP A 186 6.64 4.57 -3.49
C ASP A 186 5.83 5.83 -3.13
N VAL A 187 4.52 5.69 -2.97
CA VAL A 187 3.64 6.78 -2.52
C VAL A 187 3.96 7.12 -1.05
N PRO A 188 4.31 8.38 -0.72
CA PRO A 188 4.53 8.78 0.66
C PRO A 188 3.28 8.53 1.51
N TYR A 189 3.48 8.06 2.75
CA TYR A 189 2.38 7.59 3.58
C TYR A 189 1.31 8.66 3.86
N TYR A 190 1.70 9.90 4.21
CA TYR A 190 0.70 10.95 4.43
C TYR A 190 -0.09 11.30 3.16
N VAL A 191 0.56 11.26 1.98
CA VAL A 191 -0.10 11.51 0.69
C VAL A 191 -1.15 10.44 0.43
N ARG A 192 -0.81 9.17 0.69
CA ARG A 192 -1.76 8.06 0.62
C ARG A 192 -2.99 8.31 1.48
N VAL A 193 -2.77 8.65 2.76
CA VAL A 193 -3.87 8.89 3.69
C VAL A 193 -4.75 10.04 3.22
N THR A 194 -4.16 11.12 2.71
CA THR A 194 -4.94 12.27 2.22
C THR A 194 -5.77 11.95 0.98
N ILE A 195 -5.22 11.22 0.02
CA ILE A 195 -5.93 10.87 -1.22
C ILE A 195 -7.11 9.97 -0.89
N ASP A 196 -6.85 8.88 -0.17
CA ASP A 196 -7.85 7.86 0.10
C ASP A 196 -8.99 8.36 1.01
N ASN A 197 -8.76 9.38 1.85
CA ASN A 197 -9.81 10.00 2.66
C ASN A 197 -10.45 11.23 1.99
N SER A 198 -9.89 11.74 0.90
CA SER A 198 -10.52 12.80 0.08
C SER A 198 -11.58 12.25 -0.88
N GLU A 199 -11.40 10.99 -1.29
CA GLU A 199 -12.37 10.27 -2.10
C GLU A 199 -13.48 9.71 -1.19
N SER A 200 -14.53 10.50 -1.01
CA SER A 200 -15.80 10.03 -0.45
C SER A 200 -16.30 8.81 -1.27
N PRO A 201 -17.00 7.82 -0.67
CA PRO A 201 -17.43 6.56 -1.32
C PRO A 201 -18.39 6.69 -2.53
N HIS A 202 -18.55 7.89 -3.10
CA HIS A 202 -19.48 8.21 -4.17
C HIS A 202 -18.84 8.47 -5.54
N THR A 203 -17.51 8.36 -5.68
CA THR A 203 -16.85 8.51 -7.00
C THR A 203 -16.26 7.19 -7.47
N PRO A 204 -16.72 6.64 -8.62
CA PRO A 204 -16.08 5.49 -9.23
C PRO A 204 -14.64 5.83 -9.64
N GLU A 205 -13.70 5.03 -9.13
CA GLU A 205 -12.26 5.16 -9.37
C GLU A 205 -11.94 5.28 -10.86
N SER A 206 -11.36 6.42 -11.26
CA SER A 206 -10.65 6.58 -12.52
C SER A 206 -9.28 7.18 -12.21
N PHE A 207 -8.25 6.34 -12.32
CA PHE A 207 -6.86 6.79 -12.47
C PHE A 207 -6.61 7.13 -13.93
#